data_AF-A0A540VJG5-F1
#
_entry.id   AF-A0A540VJG5-F1
#
_cell.length_a   1.000
_cell.length_b   1.000
_cell.length_c   1.000
_cell.angle_alpha   90.00
_cell.angle_beta   90.00
_cell.angle_gamma   90.00
#
_symmetry.space_group_name_H-M   'P 1'
#
loop_
_entity.id
_entity.type
_entity.pdbx_description
1 polymer ?
#
loop_
_entity_poly.entity_id
_entity_poly.type
_entity_poly.pdbx_seq_one_letter_code
_entity_poly.pdbx_strand_id
1 'polypeptide(L)'
;MGPQKPPHGMGGAMAIERLPGLVDAHVHLREPGYEHKEDFYTGTAAALAGGVTTVLDMPNTNPPTSTPERLAEKARLAQAKAVCDVGLFVGATRTEGDAYLPAAHRACGLKIYVNDTFGSLRIDTLDLLHRLFRTWAERAAQIGYRSPENPHGLGPVAVHAEELMVPACLALSQLYDVPLHVVHVSRRSEIETIRRAKERGVQVTCEATPHHLFLSMEDLPRLGSLGDMRPRLATPDDVAALWEHLAAIDIFATDHAPHTLAEKGLQGQPVESPPPGVPGVETMLPLLLTAVHAGRLTLEDVVQRCVTAPRRIYGLPEQPDTVVEVDVDAHYTLENQAMHTRVGWTPFAGMPVYGRVQRVILRGRTVYEEGRVLAEPGSGRVLFQPT
;
A
#
# COMPACT_ATOMS: atom_id res chain seq x y z
N MET A 1 -21.29 46.93 -28.59
CA MET A 1 -20.75 46.90 -27.21
C MET A 1 -20.47 45.44 -26.89
N GLY A 2 -19.22 45.02 -26.98
CA GLY A 2 -18.83 43.64 -26.66
C GLY A 2 -18.74 43.45 -25.13
N PRO A 3 -19.06 42.27 -24.58
CA PRO A 3 -18.91 42.02 -23.16
C PRO A 3 -17.42 41.98 -22.80
N GLN A 4 -17.02 42.81 -21.84
CA GLN A 4 -15.69 42.86 -21.28
C GLN A 4 -15.38 41.53 -20.58
N LYS A 5 -14.24 40.91 -20.92
CA LYS A 5 -13.61 39.88 -20.10
C LYS A 5 -13.21 40.49 -18.75
N PRO A 6 -13.37 39.78 -17.62
CA PRO A 6 -12.83 40.24 -16.35
C PRO A 6 -11.29 40.19 -16.39
N PRO A 7 -10.61 41.05 -15.60
CA PRO A 7 -9.17 41.20 -15.66
C PRO A 7 -8.46 39.96 -15.10
N HIS A 8 -7.49 39.47 -15.86
CA HIS A 8 -6.45 38.60 -15.34
C HIS A 8 -5.58 39.40 -14.37
N GLY A 9 -5.51 38.96 -13.12
CA GLY A 9 -4.54 39.42 -12.16
C GLY A 9 -4.98 39.15 -10.73
N MET A 10 -4.52 38.04 -10.16
CA MET A 10 -4.00 37.97 -8.79
C MET A 10 -3.19 36.68 -8.70
N GLY A 11 -1.89 36.80 -8.42
CA GLY A 11 -1.07 35.65 -8.02
C GLY A 11 -1.69 35.07 -6.75
N GLY A 12 -2.34 33.92 -6.88
CA GLY A 12 -2.82 33.16 -5.74
C GLY A 12 -1.62 32.73 -4.92
N ALA A 13 -1.60 33.08 -3.64
CA ALA A 13 -0.69 32.43 -2.70
C ALA A 13 -0.92 30.92 -2.82
N MET A 14 0.13 30.14 -3.11
CA MET A 14 0.07 28.68 -3.09
C MET A 14 -0.41 28.26 -1.70
N ALA A 15 -1.58 27.61 -1.61
CA ALA A 15 -2.06 27.07 -0.35
C ALA A 15 -1.21 25.84 0.00
N ILE A 16 -0.08 26.08 0.67
CA ILE A 16 0.76 25.00 1.18
C ILE A 16 0.10 24.44 2.44
N GLU A 17 -0.43 23.22 2.31
CA GLU A 17 -0.95 22.45 3.43
C GLU A 17 0.16 21.61 4.06
N ARG A 18 0.09 21.48 5.39
CA ARG A 18 1.04 20.67 6.17
C ARG A 18 0.33 19.41 6.66
N LEU A 19 0.60 18.30 6.00
CA LEU A 19 0.08 16.99 6.37
C LEU A 19 1.08 16.25 7.27
N PRO A 20 0.64 15.36 8.17
CA PRO A 20 1.53 14.38 8.78
C PRO A 20 2.17 13.49 7.72
N GLY A 21 3.31 12.87 8.04
CA GLY A 21 3.90 11.83 7.20
C GLY A 21 2.94 10.67 6.93
N LEU A 22 2.66 10.40 5.65
CA LEU A 22 1.72 9.36 5.21
C LEU A 22 2.32 7.96 5.38
N VAL A 23 1.43 6.99 5.54
CA VAL A 23 1.72 5.56 5.59
C VAL A 23 1.11 4.88 4.37
N ASP A 24 1.91 4.11 3.65
CA ASP A 24 1.43 3.13 2.67
C ASP A 24 1.61 1.72 3.24
N ALA A 25 0.49 1.08 3.61
CA ALA A 25 0.51 -0.20 4.29
C ALA A 25 0.72 -1.42 3.36
N HIS A 26 0.83 -1.19 2.05
CA HIS A 26 0.92 -2.27 1.08
C HIS A 26 1.83 -1.90 -0.09
N VAL A 27 3.10 -2.27 0.01
CA VAL A 27 4.07 -2.11 -1.07
C VAL A 27 4.84 -3.41 -1.34
N HIS A 28 5.39 -3.52 -2.53
CA HIS A 28 6.29 -4.58 -2.95
C HIS A 28 7.61 -3.98 -3.43
N LEU A 29 8.59 -3.86 -2.54
CA LEU A 29 9.90 -3.24 -2.79
C LEU A 29 10.90 -4.18 -3.47
N ARG A 30 10.48 -5.41 -3.76
CA ARG A 30 11.15 -6.37 -4.67
C ARG A 30 12.52 -6.90 -4.21
N GLU A 31 13.06 -6.42 -3.10
CA GLU A 31 14.34 -6.87 -2.55
C GLU A 31 14.14 -7.78 -1.31
N PRO A 32 14.75 -8.98 -1.26
CA PRO A 32 15.73 -9.54 -2.21
C PRO A 32 15.16 -10.21 -3.47
N GLY A 33 15.98 -10.27 -4.51
CA GLY A 33 15.87 -11.19 -5.65
C GLY A 33 15.17 -10.64 -6.89
N TYR A 34 14.59 -9.44 -6.83
CA TYR A 34 13.96 -8.77 -7.97
C TYR A 34 14.38 -7.30 -8.09
N GLU A 35 15.61 -7.00 -7.73
CA GLU A 35 16.18 -5.63 -7.64
C GLU A 35 16.15 -4.88 -8.97
N HIS A 36 16.10 -5.58 -10.10
CA HIS A 36 15.95 -4.97 -11.43
C HIS A 36 14.58 -4.30 -11.62
N LYS A 37 13.57 -4.68 -10.82
CA LYS A 37 12.24 -4.06 -10.82
C LYS A 37 12.20 -2.87 -9.86
N GLU A 38 12.67 -3.06 -8.64
CA GLU A 38 12.73 -2.05 -7.58
C GLU A 38 13.66 -2.55 -6.46
N ASP A 39 14.18 -1.67 -5.61
CA ASP A 39 14.86 -2.09 -4.39
C ASP A 39 14.43 -1.20 -3.21
N PHE A 40 14.94 -1.47 -1.99
CA PHE A 40 14.56 -0.68 -0.82
C PHE A 40 14.87 0.81 -0.98
N TYR A 41 15.96 1.18 -1.66
CA TYR A 41 16.29 2.59 -1.87
C TYR A 41 15.32 3.22 -2.87
N THR A 42 15.20 2.65 -4.07
CA THR A 42 14.40 3.29 -5.13
C THR A 42 12.91 3.31 -4.81
N GLY A 43 12.36 2.26 -4.17
CA GLY A 43 10.96 2.24 -3.76
C GLY A 43 10.64 3.18 -2.58
N THR A 44 11.54 3.34 -1.60
CA THR A 44 11.33 4.31 -0.51
C THR A 44 11.60 5.76 -0.95
N ALA A 45 12.49 5.97 -1.93
CA ALA A 45 12.68 7.25 -2.59
C ALA A 45 11.41 7.69 -3.33
N ALA A 46 10.77 6.77 -4.06
CA ALA A 46 9.46 6.97 -4.67
C ALA A 46 8.38 7.25 -3.60
N ALA A 47 8.41 6.55 -2.46
CA ALA A 47 7.50 6.83 -1.36
C ALA A 47 7.61 8.28 -0.86
N LEU A 48 8.83 8.78 -0.61
CA LEU A 48 9.04 10.16 -0.20
C LEU A 48 8.54 11.17 -1.25
N ALA A 49 8.75 10.91 -2.54
CA ALA A 49 8.23 11.76 -3.60
C ALA A 49 6.69 11.81 -3.64
N GLY A 50 6.02 10.74 -3.21
CA GLY A 50 4.56 10.68 -3.01
C GLY A 50 4.06 11.23 -1.68
N GLY A 51 4.94 11.76 -0.82
CA GLY A 51 4.59 12.22 0.54
C GLY A 51 4.48 11.10 1.58
N VAL A 52 4.87 9.87 1.24
CA VAL A 52 4.81 8.70 2.12
C VAL A 52 6.12 8.57 2.89
N THR A 53 6.03 8.57 4.22
CA THR A 53 7.19 8.50 5.13
C THR A 53 7.31 7.17 5.88
N THR A 54 6.30 6.30 5.74
CA THR A 54 6.35 4.91 6.23
C THR A 54 5.74 3.98 5.18
N VAL A 55 6.42 2.89 4.85
CA VAL A 55 5.88 1.83 3.98
C VAL A 55 5.92 0.47 4.66
N LEU A 56 4.94 -0.39 4.39
CA LEU A 56 4.94 -1.78 4.86
C LEU A 56 5.10 -2.75 3.70
N ASP A 57 6.26 -3.38 3.64
CA ASP A 57 6.69 -4.21 2.52
C ASP A 57 6.25 -5.66 2.64
N MET A 58 5.71 -6.18 1.54
CA MET A 58 5.10 -7.50 1.44
C MET A 58 6.14 -8.63 1.29
N PRO A 59 5.82 -9.88 1.67
CA PRO A 59 6.80 -10.95 1.81
C PRO A 59 7.09 -11.75 0.54
N ASN A 60 6.48 -11.43 -0.60
CA ASN A 60 6.62 -12.15 -1.88
C ASN A 60 7.90 -11.79 -2.67
N THR A 61 9.01 -11.65 -1.96
CA THR A 61 10.36 -11.53 -2.53
C THR A 61 10.92 -12.89 -2.92
N ASN A 62 12.16 -12.94 -3.43
CA ASN A 62 12.84 -14.19 -3.75
C ASN A 62 14.22 -14.28 -3.05
N PRO A 63 14.35 -15.10 -1.98
CA PRO A 63 13.31 -15.96 -1.42
C PRO A 63 12.20 -15.16 -0.68
N PRO A 64 11.02 -15.77 -0.47
CA PRO A 64 9.93 -15.12 0.26
C PRO A 64 10.28 -14.95 1.75
N THR A 65 9.73 -13.92 2.40
CA THR A 65 9.96 -13.61 3.82
C THR A 65 9.15 -14.54 4.74
N SER A 66 9.49 -15.83 4.75
CA SER A 66 8.69 -16.91 5.36
C SER A 66 9.37 -17.63 6.52
N THR A 67 10.61 -17.26 6.86
CA THR A 67 11.36 -17.80 8.02
C THR A 67 12.01 -16.66 8.81
N PRO A 68 12.41 -16.88 10.08
CA PRO A 68 13.13 -15.91 10.89
C PRO A 68 14.42 -15.39 10.22
N GLU A 69 15.16 -16.27 9.55
CA GLU A 69 16.42 -15.94 8.89
C GLU A 69 16.18 -15.00 7.71
N ARG A 70 15.13 -15.28 6.91
CA ARG A 70 14.78 -14.44 5.75
C ARG A 70 14.22 -13.09 6.18
N LEU A 71 13.46 -13.03 7.27
CA LEU A 71 13.02 -11.76 7.85
C LEU A 71 14.22 -10.93 8.34
N ALA A 72 15.18 -11.57 9.02
CA ALA A 72 16.38 -10.89 9.51
C ALA A 72 17.26 -10.38 8.35
N GLU A 73 17.44 -11.18 7.30
CA GLU A 73 18.20 -10.75 6.12
C GLU A 73 17.54 -9.57 5.41
N LYS A 74 16.22 -9.64 5.21
CA LYS A 74 15.46 -8.56 4.60
C LYS A 74 15.51 -7.27 5.42
N ALA A 75 15.44 -7.38 6.75
CA ALA A 75 15.64 -6.25 7.65
C ALA A 75 17.03 -5.61 7.50
N ARG A 76 18.08 -6.42 7.34
CA ARG A 76 19.45 -5.92 7.10
C ARG A 76 19.56 -5.15 5.78
N LEU A 77 18.93 -5.67 4.71
CA LEU A 77 18.89 -5.00 3.40
C LEU A 77 18.13 -3.67 3.47
N ALA A 78 16.96 -3.67 4.11
CA ALA A 78 16.18 -2.45 4.34
C ALA A 78 16.96 -1.42 5.16
N GLN A 79 17.63 -1.84 6.24
CA GLN A 79 18.42 -0.96 7.11
C GLN A 79 19.58 -0.29 6.37
N ALA A 80 20.15 -0.95 5.35
CA ALA A 80 21.25 -0.42 4.57
C ALA A 80 20.83 0.56 3.48
N LYS A 81 19.55 0.55 3.05
CA LYS A 81 19.12 1.21 1.81
C LYS A 81 17.91 2.13 1.95
N ALA A 82 16.97 1.80 2.83
CA ALA A 82 15.71 2.53 2.95
C ALA A 82 15.93 4.00 3.36
N VAL A 83 15.17 4.90 2.75
CA VAL A 83 15.22 6.34 3.02
C VAL A 83 13.99 6.89 3.75
N CYS A 84 12.95 6.05 3.92
CA CYS A 84 11.84 6.29 4.83
C CYS A 84 11.68 5.09 5.78
N ASP A 85 10.75 5.15 6.74
CA ASP A 85 10.58 4.03 7.67
C ASP A 85 9.92 2.83 6.99
N VAL A 86 10.41 1.64 7.27
CA VAL A 86 9.97 0.40 6.60
C VAL A 86 9.55 -0.63 7.64
N GLY A 87 8.31 -1.08 7.52
CA GLY A 87 7.85 -2.30 8.16
C GLY A 87 7.91 -3.50 7.22
N LEU A 88 8.12 -4.70 7.75
CA LEU A 88 8.21 -5.93 6.96
C LEU A 88 7.12 -6.92 7.35
N PHE A 89 6.34 -7.42 6.39
CA PHE A 89 5.45 -8.56 6.60
C PHE A 89 6.21 -9.89 6.59
N VAL A 90 5.68 -10.88 7.30
CA VAL A 90 5.99 -12.29 7.05
C VAL A 90 4.90 -12.93 6.21
N GLY A 91 5.26 -13.93 5.41
CA GLY A 91 4.33 -14.63 4.53
C GLY A 91 4.43 -16.14 4.68
N ALA A 92 3.27 -16.80 4.67
CA ALA A 92 3.22 -18.26 4.62
C ALA A 92 3.50 -18.78 3.21
N THR A 93 4.21 -19.90 3.11
CA THR A 93 4.40 -20.66 1.86
C THR A 93 3.78 -22.05 2.00
N ARG A 94 3.52 -22.74 0.89
CA ARG A 94 3.05 -24.14 0.94
C ARG A 94 4.05 -25.09 1.60
N THR A 95 5.35 -24.82 1.44
CA THR A 95 6.42 -25.71 1.90
C THR A 95 6.86 -25.43 3.33
N GLU A 96 6.92 -24.16 3.73
CA GLU A 96 7.39 -23.78 5.06
C GLU A 96 6.24 -23.51 6.03
N GLY A 97 5.01 -23.37 5.52
CA GLY A 97 3.81 -23.18 6.33
C GLY A 97 3.94 -21.96 7.24
N ASP A 98 4.10 -22.23 8.54
CA ASP A 98 4.17 -21.29 9.64
C ASP A 98 5.57 -21.15 10.26
N ALA A 99 6.63 -21.49 9.52
CA ALA A 99 8.02 -21.40 9.98
C ALA A 99 8.45 -20.00 10.49
N TYR A 100 7.79 -18.92 10.05
CA TYR A 100 8.05 -17.54 10.51
C TYR A 100 7.66 -17.26 11.97
N LEU A 101 6.82 -18.11 12.59
CA LEU A 101 6.21 -17.85 13.91
C LEU A 101 7.19 -17.41 15.02
N PRO A 102 8.40 -17.98 15.15
CA PRO A 102 9.35 -17.56 16.18
C PRO A 102 9.72 -16.07 16.10
N ALA A 103 9.72 -15.49 14.89
CA ALA A 103 10.06 -14.10 14.64
C ALA A 103 8.85 -13.20 14.33
N ALA A 104 7.63 -13.71 14.45
CA ALA A 104 6.40 -12.99 14.05
C ALA A 104 6.22 -11.61 14.74
N HIS A 105 6.68 -11.46 15.98
CA HIS A 105 6.64 -10.18 16.72
C HIS A 105 7.50 -9.07 16.09
N ARG A 106 8.45 -9.44 15.22
CA ARG A 106 9.31 -8.51 14.46
C ARG A 106 8.71 -8.12 13.10
N ALA A 107 7.51 -8.61 12.77
CA ALA A 107 6.83 -8.34 11.51
C ALA A 107 5.64 -7.39 11.72
N CYS A 108 5.24 -6.67 10.67
CA CYS A 108 4.06 -5.80 10.70
C CYS A 108 2.77 -6.59 10.89
N GLY A 109 2.74 -7.82 10.39
CA GLY A 109 1.63 -8.75 10.41
C GLY A 109 1.97 -9.99 9.58
N LEU A 110 1.00 -10.89 9.47
CA LEU A 110 1.06 -12.04 8.57
C LEU A 110 0.33 -11.71 7.27
N LYS A 111 0.99 -11.85 6.12
CA LYS A 111 0.32 -11.78 4.81
C LYS A 111 0.03 -13.18 4.29
N ILE A 112 -1.22 -13.42 3.91
CA ILE A 112 -1.68 -14.68 3.27
C ILE A 112 -2.26 -14.36 1.89
N TYR A 113 -1.89 -15.16 0.89
CA TYR A 113 -2.42 -15.05 -0.46
C TYR A 113 -3.34 -16.23 -0.76
N VAL A 114 -4.66 -16.02 -0.81
CA VAL A 114 -5.65 -17.09 -1.05
C VAL A 114 -6.27 -17.06 -2.45
N ASN A 115 -5.84 -16.12 -3.29
CA ASN A 115 -6.18 -16.04 -4.71
C ASN A 115 -4.91 -15.89 -5.57
N ASP A 116 -5.08 -15.67 -6.87
CA ASP A 116 -3.97 -15.47 -7.80
C ASP A 116 -3.08 -14.31 -7.38
N THR A 117 -1.77 -14.58 -7.33
CA THR A 117 -0.77 -13.60 -6.92
C THR A 117 0.53 -13.80 -7.70
N PHE A 118 1.41 -12.79 -7.66
CA PHE A 118 2.77 -12.92 -8.15
C PHE A 118 3.63 -13.72 -7.15
N GLY A 119 4.35 -14.72 -7.66
CA GLY A 119 5.27 -15.54 -6.87
C GLY A 119 4.66 -16.86 -6.37
N SER A 120 5.32 -17.49 -5.39
CA SER A 120 5.01 -18.85 -4.92
C SER A 120 4.14 -18.92 -3.66
N LEU A 121 3.58 -17.78 -3.22
CA LEU A 121 2.92 -17.64 -1.91
C LEU A 121 1.43 -18.02 -1.89
N ARG A 122 0.84 -18.42 -3.02
CA ARG A 122 -0.58 -18.81 -3.06
C ARG A 122 -0.82 -20.03 -2.18
N ILE A 123 -1.75 -19.87 -1.23
CA ILE A 123 -2.30 -20.91 -0.38
C ILE A 123 -3.58 -21.42 -1.05
N ASP A 124 -3.57 -22.68 -1.45
CA ASP A 124 -4.60 -23.31 -2.30
C ASP A 124 -5.43 -24.38 -1.56
N THR A 125 -5.16 -24.61 -0.27
CA THR A 125 -5.90 -25.56 0.56
C THR A 125 -6.50 -24.90 1.79
N LEU A 126 -7.75 -25.24 2.09
CA LEU A 126 -8.43 -24.77 3.30
C LEU A 126 -7.74 -25.27 4.58
N ASP A 127 -7.16 -26.47 4.56
CA ASP A 127 -6.43 -27.03 5.70
C ASP A 127 -5.23 -26.17 6.10
N LEU A 128 -4.43 -25.72 5.12
CA LEU A 128 -3.31 -24.84 5.37
C LEU A 128 -3.79 -23.46 5.80
N LEU A 129 -4.79 -22.89 5.13
CA LEU A 129 -5.37 -21.60 5.52
C LEU A 129 -5.87 -21.61 6.97
N HIS A 130 -6.63 -22.64 7.32
CA HIS A 130 -7.14 -22.89 8.67
C HIS A 130 -6.00 -23.01 9.70
N ARG A 131 -4.94 -23.78 9.38
CA ARG A 131 -3.75 -23.90 10.22
C ARG A 131 -3.11 -22.54 10.48
N LEU A 132 -2.94 -21.70 9.46
CA LEU A 132 -2.27 -20.40 9.57
C LEU A 132 -3.03 -19.44 10.50
N PHE A 133 -4.37 -19.38 10.40
CA PHE A 133 -5.18 -18.60 11.33
C PHE A 133 -5.07 -19.11 12.77
N ARG A 134 -5.16 -20.44 12.95
CA ARG A 134 -5.03 -21.08 14.26
C ARG A 134 -3.68 -20.78 14.91
N THR A 135 -2.58 -21.02 14.21
CA THR A 135 -1.24 -20.90 14.81
C THR A 135 -0.84 -19.44 15.03
N TRP A 136 -1.37 -18.50 14.24
CA TRP A 136 -1.25 -17.07 14.54
C TRP A 136 -2.00 -16.70 15.83
N ALA A 137 -3.22 -17.21 16.03
CA ALA A 137 -4.00 -16.99 17.26
C ALA A 137 -3.33 -17.64 18.49
N GLU A 138 -2.81 -18.87 18.37
CA GLU A 138 -2.06 -19.55 19.42
C GLU A 138 -0.80 -18.77 19.83
N ARG A 139 -0.13 -18.13 18.85
CA ARG A 139 1.00 -17.24 19.13
C ARG A 139 0.55 -15.94 19.79
N ALA A 140 -0.54 -15.34 19.32
CA ALA A 140 -1.13 -14.16 19.94
C ALA A 140 -1.55 -14.41 21.40
N ALA A 141 -2.04 -15.60 21.73
CA ALA A 141 -2.37 -15.95 23.12
C ALA A 141 -1.15 -15.94 24.06
N GLN A 142 0.08 -16.05 23.52
CA GLN A 142 1.32 -16.01 24.29
C GLN A 142 1.89 -14.60 24.46
N ILE A 143 1.74 -13.73 23.45
CA ILE A 143 2.43 -12.42 23.40
C ILE A 143 1.52 -11.22 23.14
N GLY A 144 0.21 -11.45 23.01
CA GLY A 144 -0.81 -10.46 22.68
C GLY A 144 -0.75 -9.94 21.24
N TYR A 145 -1.81 -9.23 20.84
CA TYR A 145 -1.79 -8.38 19.65
C TYR A 145 -1.16 -7.03 19.97
N ARG A 146 -0.64 -6.38 18.92
CA ARG A 146 0.02 -5.09 19.03
C ARG A 146 -0.99 -4.01 19.35
N SER A 147 -0.70 -3.24 20.38
CA SER A 147 -1.46 -2.05 20.80
C SER A 147 -0.49 -1.02 21.40
N PRO A 148 -0.93 0.21 21.71
CA PRO A 148 -0.11 1.17 22.44
C PRO A 148 0.45 0.62 23.77
N GLU A 149 -0.31 -0.24 24.46
CA GLU A 149 0.08 -0.90 25.70
C GLU A 149 0.95 -2.13 25.49
N ASN A 150 0.92 -2.72 24.29
CA ASN A 150 1.70 -3.90 23.91
C ASN A 150 2.42 -3.69 22.56
N PRO A 151 3.48 -2.87 22.49
CA PRO A 151 4.16 -2.55 21.24
C PRO A 151 4.90 -3.76 20.62
N HIS A 152 5.15 -4.81 21.40
CA HIS A 152 5.84 -6.03 20.97
C HIS A 152 4.89 -7.18 20.59
N GLY A 153 3.57 -6.94 20.58
CA GLY A 153 2.58 -7.91 20.15
C GLY A 153 2.58 -8.17 18.64
N LEU A 154 1.74 -9.11 18.22
CA LEU A 154 1.54 -9.45 16.81
C LEU A 154 0.68 -8.40 16.09
N GLY A 155 0.98 -8.15 14.82
CA GLY A 155 0.08 -7.44 13.93
C GLY A 155 -1.12 -8.27 13.46
N PRO A 156 -1.97 -7.68 12.61
CA PRO A 156 -3.13 -8.38 12.04
C PRO A 156 -2.70 -9.47 11.05
N VAL A 157 -3.66 -10.32 10.69
CA VAL A 157 -3.57 -11.18 9.50
C VAL A 157 -4.12 -10.39 8.31
N ALA A 158 -3.25 -10.03 7.38
CA ALA A 158 -3.59 -9.38 6.12
C ALA A 158 -3.81 -10.44 5.02
N VAL A 159 -4.94 -10.40 4.32
CA VAL A 159 -5.30 -11.42 3.31
C VAL A 159 -5.53 -10.82 1.94
N HIS A 160 -4.84 -11.33 0.93
CA HIS A 160 -5.26 -11.19 -0.47
C HIS A 160 -6.38 -12.21 -0.69
N ALA A 161 -7.62 -11.73 -0.57
CA ALA A 161 -8.82 -12.52 -0.76
C ALA A 161 -9.79 -11.82 -1.73
N GLU A 162 -10.25 -12.55 -2.73
CA GLU A 162 -11.24 -12.10 -3.72
C GLU A 162 -12.52 -12.93 -3.60
N GLU A 163 -13.66 -12.28 -3.80
CA GLU A 163 -14.99 -12.92 -3.85
C GLU A 163 -15.25 -13.91 -2.70
N LEU A 164 -15.38 -15.21 -2.98
CA LEU A 164 -15.73 -16.27 -2.02
C LEU A 164 -14.68 -16.45 -0.91
N MET A 165 -13.44 -16.00 -1.12
CA MET A 165 -12.42 -16.11 -0.07
C MET A 165 -12.56 -15.04 1.01
N VAL A 166 -13.23 -13.91 0.74
CA VAL A 166 -13.51 -12.89 1.76
C VAL A 166 -14.38 -13.44 2.90
N PRO A 167 -15.57 -14.04 2.66
CA PRO A 167 -16.36 -14.63 3.73
C PRO A 167 -15.67 -15.83 4.39
N ALA A 168 -14.84 -16.60 3.66
CA ALA A 168 -14.07 -17.70 4.25
C ALA A 168 -13.04 -17.18 5.28
N CYS A 169 -12.27 -16.13 4.95
CA CYS A 169 -11.34 -15.49 5.87
C CYS A 169 -12.05 -14.81 7.05
N LEU A 170 -13.21 -14.18 6.82
CA LEU A 170 -14.05 -13.62 7.88
C LEU A 170 -14.52 -14.70 8.87
N ALA A 171 -14.88 -15.90 8.39
CA ALA A 171 -15.28 -17.00 9.25
C ALA A 171 -14.11 -17.50 10.11
N LEU A 172 -12.91 -17.63 9.53
CA LEU A 172 -11.71 -18.04 10.26
C LEU A 172 -11.25 -16.99 11.28
N SER A 173 -11.33 -15.71 10.92
CA SER A 173 -11.06 -14.60 11.84
C SER A 173 -11.95 -14.65 13.07
N GLN A 174 -13.26 -14.89 12.90
CA GLN A 174 -14.19 -15.04 14.01
C GLN A 174 -13.96 -16.32 14.82
N LEU A 175 -13.67 -17.44 14.15
CA LEU A 175 -13.42 -18.72 14.81
C LEU A 175 -12.22 -18.65 15.77
N TYR A 176 -11.19 -17.89 15.40
CA TYR A 176 -9.92 -17.81 16.13
C TYR A 176 -9.68 -16.49 16.85
N ASP A 177 -10.64 -15.57 16.83
CA ASP A 177 -10.54 -14.19 17.36
C ASP A 177 -9.28 -13.45 16.88
N VAL A 178 -9.04 -13.52 15.56
CA VAL A 178 -7.87 -12.90 14.90
C VAL A 178 -8.29 -11.60 14.23
N PRO A 179 -7.63 -10.46 14.51
CA PRO A 179 -7.81 -9.22 13.76
C PRO A 179 -7.47 -9.43 12.29
N LEU A 180 -8.47 -9.28 11.43
CA LEU A 180 -8.37 -9.47 9.98
C LEU A 180 -8.20 -8.13 9.27
N HIS A 181 -7.33 -8.10 8.27
CA HIS A 181 -7.23 -7.02 7.32
C HIS A 181 -7.38 -7.55 5.90
N VAL A 182 -8.44 -7.16 5.18
CA VAL A 182 -8.62 -7.55 3.77
C VAL A 182 -7.93 -6.51 2.89
N VAL A 183 -6.87 -6.91 2.20
CA VAL A 183 -6.11 -6.01 1.34
C VAL A 183 -6.84 -5.73 0.02
N HIS A 184 -6.53 -4.60 -0.63
CA HIS A 184 -6.95 -4.18 -1.97
C HIS A 184 -8.37 -4.62 -2.39
N VAL A 185 -9.39 -4.26 -1.61
CA VAL A 185 -10.81 -4.54 -1.94
C VAL A 185 -11.18 -3.84 -3.23
N SER A 186 -11.72 -4.57 -4.21
CA SER A 186 -11.94 -4.04 -5.55
C SER A 186 -13.37 -4.19 -6.09
N ARG A 187 -14.23 -4.97 -5.42
CA ARG A 187 -15.60 -5.26 -5.90
C ARG A 187 -16.69 -4.83 -4.94
N ARG A 188 -17.88 -4.54 -5.49
CA ARG A 188 -19.11 -4.26 -4.72
C ARG A 188 -19.43 -5.39 -3.74
N SER A 189 -19.37 -6.64 -4.20
CA SER A 189 -19.69 -7.82 -3.38
C SER A 189 -18.78 -7.95 -2.16
N GLU A 190 -17.51 -7.57 -2.29
CA GLU A 190 -16.50 -7.65 -1.23
C GLU A 190 -16.72 -6.55 -0.19
N ILE A 191 -16.84 -5.29 -0.62
CA ILE A 191 -17.01 -4.15 0.31
C ILE A 191 -18.35 -4.23 1.05
N GLU A 192 -19.42 -4.66 0.39
CA GLU A 192 -20.72 -4.89 1.05
C GLU A 192 -20.64 -6.02 2.08
N THR A 193 -19.90 -7.09 1.79
CA THR A 193 -19.69 -8.20 2.72
C THR A 193 -18.91 -7.74 3.95
N ILE A 194 -17.84 -6.97 3.75
CA ILE A 194 -17.02 -6.41 4.83
C ILE A 194 -17.83 -5.43 5.68
N ARG A 195 -18.61 -4.52 5.05
CA ARG A 195 -19.52 -3.60 5.75
C ARG A 195 -20.47 -4.35 6.67
N ARG A 196 -21.17 -5.37 6.15
CA ARG A 196 -22.10 -6.20 6.94
C ARG A 196 -21.39 -6.97 8.06
N ALA A 197 -20.12 -7.34 7.88
CA ALA A 197 -19.33 -7.98 8.94
C ALA A 197 -18.99 -6.98 10.05
N LYS A 198 -18.56 -5.76 9.72
CA LYS A 198 -18.31 -4.68 10.68
C LYS A 198 -19.56 -4.32 11.48
N GLU A 199 -20.72 -4.23 10.83
CA GLU A 199 -22.02 -3.97 11.49
C GLU A 199 -22.40 -5.05 12.51
N ARG A 200 -21.88 -6.26 12.36
CA ARG A 200 -22.05 -7.37 13.31
C ARG A 200 -20.96 -7.43 14.38
N GLY A 201 -20.03 -6.46 14.39
CA GLY A 201 -18.94 -6.40 15.36
C GLY A 201 -17.75 -7.33 15.06
N VAL A 202 -17.64 -7.87 13.84
CA VAL A 202 -16.48 -8.67 13.45
C VAL A 202 -15.22 -7.79 13.44
N GLN A 203 -14.12 -8.30 13.99
CA GLN A 203 -12.81 -7.63 14.01
C GLN A 203 -12.14 -7.65 12.62
N VAL A 204 -12.74 -6.94 11.66
CA VAL A 204 -12.22 -6.82 10.29
C VAL A 204 -11.98 -5.37 9.91
N THR A 205 -10.85 -5.14 9.27
CA THR A 205 -10.54 -3.91 8.54
C THR A 205 -10.26 -4.23 7.08
N CYS A 206 -10.24 -3.23 6.21
CA CYS A 206 -9.87 -3.37 4.83
C CYS A 206 -9.23 -2.11 4.26
N GLU A 207 -8.58 -2.26 3.13
CA GLU A 207 -8.04 -1.16 2.32
C GLU A 207 -8.62 -1.18 0.91
N ALA A 208 -8.60 -0.02 0.26
CA ALA A 208 -8.80 0.10 -1.19
C ALA A 208 -7.58 0.79 -1.80
N THR A 209 -7.22 0.41 -3.03
CA THR A 209 -6.10 1.01 -3.73
C THR A 209 -6.54 2.17 -4.62
N PRO A 210 -5.66 3.12 -4.94
CA PRO A 210 -5.97 4.15 -5.91
C PRO A 210 -6.36 3.58 -7.28
N HIS A 211 -5.73 2.49 -7.74
CA HIS A 211 -6.09 1.92 -9.04
C HIS A 211 -7.49 1.29 -9.04
N HIS A 212 -8.00 0.78 -7.91
CA HIS A 212 -9.40 0.33 -7.83
C HIS A 212 -10.41 1.46 -7.58
N LEU A 213 -9.96 2.63 -7.12
CA LEU A 213 -10.82 3.80 -6.91
C LEU A 213 -10.91 4.73 -8.14
N PHE A 214 -9.88 4.76 -8.97
CA PHE A 214 -9.74 5.75 -10.06
C PHE A 214 -9.67 5.12 -11.45
N LEU A 215 -9.49 3.80 -11.57
CA LEU A 215 -9.50 3.09 -12.85
C LEU A 215 -10.56 1.98 -12.83
N SER A 216 -11.04 1.62 -14.02
CA SER A 216 -11.98 0.51 -14.21
C SER A 216 -11.62 -0.33 -15.44
N MET A 217 -12.42 -1.34 -15.75
CA MET A 217 -12.28 -2.10 -17.00
C MET A 217 -12.33 -1.22 -18.26
N GLU A 218 -12.93 -0.03 -18.20
CA GLU A 218 -12.95 0.91 -19.33
C GLU A 218 -11.55 1.47 -19.68
N ASP A 219 -10.60 1.39 -18.76
CA ASP A 219 -9.22 1.81 -18.98
C ASP A 219 -8.37 0.74 -19.68
N LEU A 220 -8.82 -0.52 -19.70
CA LEU A 220 -8.05 -1.64 -20.26
C LEU A 220 -7.65 -1.47 -21.73
N PRO A 221 -8.50 -0.94 -22.64
CA PRO A 221 -8.09 -0.69 -24.03
C PRO A 221 -6.90 0.28 -24.14
N ARG A 222 -6.80 1.26 -23.23
CA ARG A 222 -5.68 2.21 -23.16
C ARG A 222 -4.46 1.58 -22.50
N LEU A 223 -4.64 0.84 -21.42
CA LEU A 223 -3.56 0.34 -20.58
C LEU A 223 -2.89 -0.92 -21.14
N GLY A 224 -3.65 -1.77 -21.86
CA GLY A 224 -3.17 -3.09 -22.26
C GLY A 224 -2.61 -3.86 -21.07
N SER A 225 -1.39 -4.40 -21.19
CA SER A 225 -0.73 -5.15 -20.12
C SER A 225 -0.38 -4.29 -18.90
N LEU A 226 -0.22 -2.96 -19.03
CA LEU A 226 0.00 -2.05 -17.89
C LEU A 226 -1.18 -1.99 -16.93
N GLY A 227 -2.36 -2.44 -17.36
CA GLY A 227 -3.56 -2.58 -16.53
C GLY A 227 -3.69 -3.96 -15.86
N ASP A 228 -2.75 -4.89 -16.11
CA ASP A 228 -2.81 -6.21 -15.48
C ASP A 228 -2.29 -6.14 -14.03
N MET A 229 -3.20 -6.37 -13.09
CA MET A 229 -3.00 -6.35 -11.63
C MET A 229 -3.95 -7.36 -10.97
N ARG A 230 -3.70 -7.69 -9.70
CA ARG A 230 -4.58 -8.55 -8.90
C ARG A 230 -4.88 -7.85 -7.57
N PRO A 231 -6.17 -7.66 -7.21
CA PRO A 231 -7.37 -7.96 -7.98
C PRO A 231 -7.43 -7.20 -9.31
N ARG A 232 -8.06 -7.78 -10.32
CA ARG A 232 -8.18 -7.13 -11.64
C ARG A 232 -9.00 -5.85 -11.53
N LEU A 233 -8.77 -4.90 -12.43
CA LEU A 233 -9.67 -3.75 -12.60
C LEU A 233 -11.10 -4.27 -12.81
N ALA A 234 -12.03 -3.72 -12.03
CA ALA A 234 -13.41 -4.15 -11.97
C ALA A 234 -14.31 -3.22 -12.79
N THR A 235 -15.62 -3.47 -12.78
CA THR A 235 -16.56 -2.66 -13.56
C THR A 235 -16.69 -1.22 -13.00
N PRO A 236 -17.16 -0.24 -13.79
CA PRO A 236 -17.48 1.09 -13.25
C PRO A 236 -18.44 1.05 -12.05
N ASP A 237 -19.36 0.09 -12.01
CA ASP A 237 -20.29 -0.12 -10.89
C ASP A 237 -19.58 -0.58 -9.61
N ASP A 238 -18.52 -1.38 -9.74
CA ASP A 238 -17.67 -1.77 -8.61
C ASP A 238 -16.90 -0.57 -8.06
N VAL A 239 -16.31 0.24 -8.96
CA VAL A 239 -15.63 1.49 -8.57
C VAL A 239 -16.61 2.40 -7.83
N ALA A 240 -17.80 2.60 -8.39
CA ALA A 240 -18.85 3.40 -7.76
C ALA A 240 -19.23 2.87 -6.36
N ALA A 241 -19.31 1.54 -6.19
CA ALA A 241 -19.62 0.92 -4.91
C ALA A 241 -18.54 1.15 -3.84
N LEU A 242 -17.25 1.16 -4.20
CA LEU A 242 -16.17 1.49 -3.27
C LEU A 242 -16.32 2.93 -2.74
N TRP A 243 -16.68 3.87 -3.61
CA TRP A 243 -16.95 5.26 -3.22
C TRP A 243 -18.25 5.41 -2.43
N GLU A 244 -19.31 4.70 -2.79
CA GLU A 244 -20.58 4.65 -2.06
C GLU A 244 -20.38 4.13 -0.62
N HIS A 245 -19.47 3.16 -0.44
CA HIS A 245 -19.17 2.52 0.84
C HIS A 245 -17.83 2.95 1.43
N LEU A 246 -17.40 4.18 1.17
CA LEU A 246 -16.12 4.72 1.65
C LEU A 246 -15.95 4.65 3.18
N ALA A 247 -17.06 4.77 3.94
CA ALA A 247 -17.04 4.63 5.40
C ALA A 247 -16.63 3.22 5.87
N ALA A 248 -16.78 2.20 5.02
CA ALA A 248 -16.34 0.83 5.31
C ALA A 248 -14.87 0.59 4.94
N ILE A 249 -14.21 1.49 4.21
CA ILE A 249 -12.78 1.41 3.85
C ILE A 249 -11.95 2.10 4.94
N ASP A 250 -11.09 1.35 5.64
CA ASP A 250 -10.33 1.89 6.77
C ASP A 250 -9.07 2.64 6.35
N ILE A 251 -8.37 2.16 5.32
CA ILE A 251 -7.13 2.76 4.84
C ILE A 251 -7.07 2.81 3.31
N PHE A 252 -6.24 3.70 2.78
CA PHE A 252 -5.77 3.63 1.40
C PHE A 252 -4.34 3.11 1.41
N ALA A 253 -4.04 2.16 0.54
CA ALA A 253 -2.71 1.60 0.34
C ALA A 253 -2.52 1.31 -1.15
N THR A 254 -1.31 1.42 -1.67
CA THR A 254 -1.16 1.48 -3.14
C THR A 254 -1.06 0.14 -3.82
N ASP A 255 -0.70 -0.90 -3.08
CA ASP A 255 -0.19 -2.14 -3.65
C ASP A 255 0.88 -1.83 -4.71
N HIS A 256 1.84 -0.95 -4.36
CA HIS A 256 2.93 -0.56 -5.25
C HIS A 256 3.72 -1.79 -5.65
N ALA A 257 3.46 -2.29 -6.86
CA ALA A 257 3.94 -3.55 -7.40
C ALA A 257 4.64 -3.33 -8.74
N PRO A 258 5.83 -2.71 -8.75
CA PRO A 258 6.55 -2.34 -9.96
C PRO A 258 7.03 -3.56 -10.75
N HIS A 259 6.91 -3.47 -12.07
CA HIS A 259 7.40 -4.43 -13.07
C HIS A 259 7.95 -3.67 -14.27
N THR A 260 9.03 -4.15 -14.88
CA THR A 260 9.64 -3.43 -16.01
C THR A 260 8.73 -3.49 -17.24
N LEU A 261 8.82 -2.50 -18.13
CA LEU A 261 8.07 -2.53 -19.40
C LEU A 261 8.37 -3.78 -20.24
N ALA A 262 9.58 -4.33 -20.13
CA ALA A 262 9.94 -5.59 -20.76
C ALA A 262 9.16 -6.78 -20.19
N GLU A 263 9.04 -6.87 -18.85
CA GLU A 263 8.23 -7.90 -18.21
C GLU A 263 6.74 -7.72 -18.51
N LYS A 264 6.27 -6.48 -18.67
CA LYS A 264 4.91 -6.19 -19.14
C LYS A 264 4.71 -6.50 -20.63
N GLY A 265 5.71 -7.00 -21.36
CA GLY A 265 5.61 -7.38 -22.77
C GLY A 265 5.55 -6.19 -23.74
N LEU A 266 5.94 -4.99 -23.29
CA LEU A 266 5.94 -3.77 -24.10
C LEU A 266 7.33 -3.39 -24.63
N GLN A 267 8.38 -4.09 -24.19
CA GLN A 267 9.74 -3.90 -24.66
C GLN A 267 10.44 -5.26 -24.82
N GLY A 268 11.18 -5.44 -25.92
CA GLY A 268 11.91 -6.68 -26.16
C GLY A 268 11.03 -7.80 -26.72
N GLN A 269 11.25 -9.04 -26.25
CA GLN A 269 10.54 -10.21 -26.76
C GLN A 269 9.09 -10.25 -26.23
N PRO A 270 8.13 -10.79 -27.03
CA PRO A 270 6.77 -11.01 -26.56
C PRO A 270 6.76 -11.85 -25.27
N VAL A 271 5.97 -11.42 -24.29
CA VAL A 271 5.75 -12.15 -23.03
C VAL A 271 4.35 -12.73 -23.05
N GLU A 272 4.25 -14.06 -22.97
CA GLU A 272 2.96 -14.78 -23.04
C GLU A 272 2.05 -14.47 -21.83
N SER A 273 2.63 -14.34 -20.64
CA SER A 273 1.92 -14.02 -19.40
C SER A 273 2.65 -12.92 -18.62
N PRO A 274 2.39 -11.64 -18.95
CA PRO A 274 2.90 -10.50 -18.17
C PRO A 274 2.58 -10.64 -16.67
N PRO A 275 3.47 -10.23 -15.76
CA PRO A 275 3.19 -10.30 -14.34
C PRO A 275 2.17 -9.24 -13.92
N PRO A 276 1.26 -9.56 -12.98
CA PRO A 276 0.32 -8.59 -12.43
C PRO A 276 1.02 -7.62 -11.47
N GLY A 277 0.64 -6.36 -11.52
CA GLY A 277 1.13 -5.32 -10.61
C GLY A 277 1.38 -4.00 -11.32
N VAL A 278 1.18 -2.90 -10.59
CA VAL A 278 1.40 -1.54 -11.05
C VAL A 278 2.13 -0.72 -9.97
N PRO A 279 3.03 0.20 -10.34
CA PRO A 279 3.56 1.17 -9.39
C PRO A 279 2.48 2.22 -9.03
N GLY A 280 2.34 2.56 -7.74
CA GLY A 280 1.33 3.53 -7.29
C GLY A 280 1.72 4.49 -6.14
N VAL A 281 2.80 4.22 -5.39
CA VAL A 281 3.18 5.01 -4.19
C VAL A 281 3.29 6.52 -4.45
N GLU A 282 3.84 6.93 -5.59
CA GLU A 282 4.02 8.35 -5.96
C GLU A 282 2.70 9.03 -6.35
N THR A 283 1.75 8.28 -6.87
CA THR A 283 0.51 8.82 -7.45
C THR A 283 -0.65 8.82 -6.47
N MET A 284 -0.54 8.14 -5.33
CA MET A 284 -1.61 8.04 -4.35
C MET A 284 -2.11 9.40 -3.87
N LEU A 285 -1.22 10.22 -3.32
CA LEU A 285 -1.63 11.50 -2.73
C LEU A 285 -2.20 12.47 -3.79
N PRO A 286 -1.58 12.67 -4.97
CA PRO A 286 -2.20 13.48 -6.03
C PRO A 286 -3.59 12.99 -6.46
N LEU A 287 -3.80 11.68 -6.59
CA LEU A 287 -5.13 11.13 -6.92
C LEU A 287 -6.15 11.41 -5.81
N LEU A 288 -5.77 11.21 -4.55
CA LEU A 288 -6.64 11.48 -3.41
C LEU A 288 -6.96 12.97 -3.27
N LEU A 289 -5.99 13.86 -3.48
CA LEU A 289 -6.22 15.32 -3.46
C LEU A 289 -7.07 15.78 -4.65
N THR A 290 -6.98 15.11 -5.79
CA THR A 290 -7.92 15.31 -6.90
C THR A 290 -9.35 14.96 -6.48
N ALA A 291 -9.54 13.87 -5.71
CA ALA A 291 -10.85 13.54 -5.14
C ALA A 291 -11.30 14.53 -4.06
N VAL A 292 -10.38 15.11 -3.29
CA VAL A 292 -10.69 16.22 -2.36
C VAL A 292 -11.17 17.45 -3.13
N HIS A 293 -10.45 17.86 -4.17
CA HIS A 293 -10.84 18.98 -5.03
C HIS A 293 -12.21 18.73 -5.71
N ALA A 294 -12.51 17.48 -6.06
CA ALA A 294 -13.81 17.07 -6.60
C ALA A 294 -14.93 16.95 -5.55
N GLY A 295 -14.67 17.23 -4.26
CA GLY A 295 -15.63 17.13 -3.17
C GLY A 295 -16.03 15.70 -2.79
N ARG A 296 -15.26 14.69 -3.21
CA ARG A 296 -15.51 13.26 -2.91
C ARG A 296 -14.84 12.81 -1.61
N LEU A 297 -13.80 13.54 -1.18
CA LEU A 297 -13.06 13.35 0.06
C LEU A 297 -12.88 14.70 0.75
N THR A 298 -12.65 14.66 2.06
CA THR A 298 -12.03 15.78 2.79
C THR A 298 -10.53 15.52 3.01
N LEU A 299 -9.74 16.55 3.35
CA LEU A 299 -8.35 16.33 3.81
C LEU A 299 -8.31 15.46 5.07
N GLU A 300 -9.32 15.58 5.95
CA GLU A 300 -9.45 14.74 7.14
C GLU A 300 -9.65 13.27 6.77
N ASP A 301 -10.42 12.95 5.72
CA ASP A 301 -10.56 11.58 5.21
C ASP A 301 -9.21 10.99 4.74
N VAL A 302 -8.38 11.82 4.09
CA VAL A 302 -7.03 11.43 3.65
C VAL A 302 -6.14 11.17 4.86
N VAL A 303 -6.08 12.09 5.82
CA VAL A 303 -5.29 11.91 7.06
C VAL A 303 -5.77 10.69 7.83
N GLN A 304 -7.08 10.48 7.94
CA GLN A 304 -7.64 9.34 8.64
C GLN A 304 -7.20 8.02 8.01
N ARG A 305 -7.26 7.90 6.68
CA ARG A 305 -7.01 6.65 5.94
C ARG A 305 -5.55 6.42 5.57
N CYS A 306 -4.72 7.46 5.53
CA CYS A 306 -3.30 7.35 5.20
C CYS A 306 -2.37 7.63 6.38
N VAL A 307 -2.88 8.02 7.57
CA VAL A 307 -2.04 8.29 8.74
C VAL A 307 -2.61 7.60 9.98
N THR A 308 -3.81 8.00 10.41
CA THR A 308 -4.36 7.60 11.72
C THR A 308 -4.73 6.12 11.76
N ALA A 309 -5.57 5.67 10.83
CA ALA A 309 -6.02 4.29 10.76
C ALA A 309 -4.88 3.28 10.51
N PRO A 310 -3.94 3.47 9.56
CA PRO A 310 -2.85 2.51 9.38
C PRO A 310 -1.93 2.44 10.62
N ARG A 311 -1.65 3.56 11.30
CA ARG A 311 -0.91 3.54 12.57
C ARG A 311 -1.62 2.72 13.64
N ARG A 312 -2.94 2.85 13.77
CA ARG A 312 -3.76 2.06 14.69
C ARG A 312 -3.78 0.57 14.33
N ILE A 313 -4.04 0.24 13.07
CA ILE A 313 -4.20 -1.16 12.60
C ILE A 313 -2.90 -1.95 12.76
N TYR A 314 -1.76 -1.34 12.45
CA TYR A 314 -0.46 -2.02 12.46
C TYR A 314 0.40 -1.70 13.70
N GLY A 315 -0.11 -0.87 14.63
CA GLY A 315 0.61 -0.40 15.81
C GLY A 315 1.93 0.30 15.47
N LEU A 316 1.91 1.18 14.46
CA LEU A 316 3.10 1.89 14.01
C LEU A 316 3.47 3.00 15.00
N PRO A 317 4.76 3.20 15.30
CA PRO A 317 5.19 4.29 16.18
C PRO A 317 4.94 5.65 15.53
N GLU A 318 4.82 6.68 16.36
CA GLU A 318 4.84 8.06 15.87
C GLU A 318 6.19 8.42 15.24
N GLN A 319 6.14 9.27 14.21
CA GLN A 319 7.32 9.87 13.60
C GLN A 319 7.40 11.33 14.04
N PRO A 320 8.10 11.65 15.16
CA PRO A 320 8.20 13.03 15.63
C PRO A 320 8.86 13.91 14.56
N ASP A 321 8.53 15.20 14.55
CA ASP A 321 9.08 16.21 13.63
C ASP A 321 9.01 15.81 12.14
N THR A 322 7.93 15.11 11.76
CA THR A 322 7.70 14.65 10.39
C THR A 322 6.50 15.36 9.77
N VAL A 323 6.71 16.02 8.64
CA VAL A 323 5.69 16.84 7.95
C VAL A 323 5.86 16.71 6.44
N VAL A 324 4.74 16.65 5.73
CA VAL A 324 4.65 16.71 4.27
C VAL A 324 4.01 18.04 3.90
N GLU A 325 4.72 18.86 3.16
CA GLU A 325 4.21 20.12 2.63
C GLU A 325 3.73 19.91 1.20
N VAL A 326 2.46 20.23 0.95
CA VAL A 326 1.77 19.96 -0.30
C VAL A 326 1.12 21.23 -0.79
N ASP A 327 1.36 21.58 -2.05
CA ASP A 327 0.52 22.56 -2.75
C ASP A 327 -0.74 21.84 -3.22
N VAL A 328 -1.84 22.00 -2.49
CA VAL A 328 -3.10 21.27 -2.75
C VAL A 328 -3.84 21.76 -4.00
N ASP A 329 -3.56 22.99 -4.44
CA ASP A 329 -4.18 23.60 -5.62
C ASP A 329 -3.34 23.41 -6.90
N ALA A 330 -2.11 22.91 -6.78
CA ALA A 330 -1.25 22.61 -7.92
C ALA A 330 -1.91 21.61 -8.87
N HIS A 331 -2.24 22.07 -10.08
CA HIS A 331 -2.84 21.25 -11.12
C HIS A 331 -1.80 20.86 -12.18
N TYR A 332 -1.68 19.57 -12.48
CA TYR A 332 -0.74 19.04 -13.46
C TYR A 332 -1.17 17.68 -14.00
N THR A 333 -0.52 17.22 -15.06
CA THR A 333 -0.76 15.88 -15.63
C THR A 333 0.31 14.91 -15.12
N LEU A 334 -0.10 13.70 -14.75
CA LEU A 334 0.84 12.64 -14.39
C LEU A 334 1.60 12.16 -15.62
N GLU A 335 2.93 12.08 -15.52
CA GLU A 335 3.83 11.71 -16.62
C GLU A 335 4.81 10.63 -16.17
N ASN A 336 5.13 9.68 -17.06
CA ASN A 336 6.07 8.59 -16.76
C ASN A 336 7.47 9.11 -16.41
N GLN A 337 7.93 10.16 -17.11
CA GLN A 337 9.28 10.72 -16.97
C GLN A 337 9.52 11.37 -15.60
N ALA A 338 8.45 11.69 -14.87
CA ALA A 338 8.52 12.30 -13.54
C ALA A 338 8.56 11.28 -12.40
N MET A 339 8.42 9.97 -12.70
CA MET A 339 8.37 8.91 -11.69
C MET A 339 9.78 8.56 -11.19
N HIS A 340 9.91 8.41 -9.87
CA HIS A 340 11.13 7.99 -9.17
C HIS A 340 11.24 6.46 -9.03
N THR A 341 10.13 5.72 -9.10
CA THR A 341 10.16 4.25 -9.15
C THR A 341 11.08 3.77 -10.26
N ARG A 342 11.88 2.73 -10.02
CA ARG A 342 12.89 2.25 -10.96
C ARG A 342 12.32 1.87 -12.32
N VAL A 343 11.07 1.43 -12.38
CA VAL A 343 10.43 1.02 -13.64
C VAL A 343 10.01 2.21 -14.52
N GLY A 344 9.95 3.42 -13.96
CA GLY A 344 9.77 4.66 -14.74
C GLY A 344 8.45 4.74 -15.51
N TRP A 345 7.37 4.17 -14.98
CA TRP A 345 6.03 4.30 -15.57
C TRP A 345 4.94 4.30 -14.50
N THR A 346 3.72 4.71 -14.86
CA THR A 346 2.53 4.66 -13.99
C THR A 346 1.27 4.34 -14.81
N PRO A 347 0.28 3.59 -14.29
CA PRO A 347 -0.98 3.36 -15.02
C PRO A 347 -1.83 4.65 -15.15
N PHE A 348 -1.50 5.68 -14.38
CA PHE A 348 -2.22 6.95 -14.36
C PHE A 348 -1.61 8.01 -15.32
N ALA A 349 -0.64 7.63 -16.16
CA ALA A 349 -0.01 8.55 -17.09
C ALA A 349 -1.06 9.19 -18.03
N GLY A 350 -0.99 10.52 -18.17
CA GLY A 350 -1.94 11.33 -18.93
C GLY A 350 -3.16 11.82 -18.13
N MET A 351 -3.33 11.39 -16.87
CA MET A 351 -4.44 11.88 -16.04
C MET A 351 -4.12 13.26 -15.42
N PRO A 352 -5.03 14.24 -15.53
CA PRO A 352 -4.92 15.50 -14.80
C PRO A 352 -5.21 15.26 -13.31
N VAL A 353 -4.39 15.85 -12.45
CA VAL A 353 -4.49 15.74 -10.98
C VAL A 353 -4.25 17.07 -10.29
N TYR A 354 -4.75 17.17 -9.06
CA TYR A 354 -4.47 18.24 -8.10
C TYR A 354 -3.59 17.73 -6.98
N GLY A 355 -2.82 18.62 -6.37
CA GLY A 355 -1.99 18.30 -5.22
C GLY A 355 -0.59 17.85 -5.61
N ARG A 356 0.42 18.69 -5.33
CA ARG A 356 1.83 18.37 -5.58
C ARG A 356 2.63 18.45 -4.28
N VAL A 357 3.34 17.38 -3.95
CA VAL A 357 4.29 17.36 -2.85
C VAL A 357 5.43 18.32 -3.15
N GLN A 358 5.62 19.32 -2.28
CA GLN A 358 6.69 20.32 -2.41
C GLN A 358 7.91 19.90 -1.59
N ARG A 359 7.66 19.42 -0.36
CA ARG A 359 8.72 19.08 0.58
C ARG A 359 8.28 17.99 1.55
N VAL A 360 9.22 17.11 1.91
CA VAL A 360 9.03 16.15 3.00
C VAL A 360 10.13 16.34 4.03
N ILE A 361 9.72 16.53 5.27
CA ILE A 361 10.58 16.59 6.45
C ILE A 361 10.35 15.29 7.23
N LEU A 362 11.39 14.51 7.47
CA LEU A 362 11.35 13.28 8.25
C LEU A 362 12.29 13.42 9.44
N ARG A 363 11.74 13.42 10.66
CA ARG A 363 12.49 13.60 11.92
C ARG A 363 13.38 14.86 11.90
N GLY A 364 12.79 15.98 11.50
CA GLY A 364 13.45 17.29 11.46
C GLY A 364 14.45 17.50 10.31
N ARG A 365 14.57 16.56 9.38
CA ARG A 365 15.44 16.67 8.20
C ARG A 365 14.63 16.71 6.91
N THR A 366 14.92 17.67 6.03
CA THR A 366 14.36 17.66 4.68
C THR A 366 14.93 16.48 3.90
N VAL A 367 14.06 15.57 3.49
CA VAL A 367 14.40 14.31 2.80
C VAL A 367 13.93 14.28 1.35
N TYR A 368 13.04 15.20 0.98
CA TYR A 368 12.60 15.44 -0.39
C TYR A 368 12.23 16.92 -0.54
N GLU A 369 12.61 17.54 -1.64
CA GLU A 369 12.26 18.93 -1.97
C GLU A 369 12.27 19.13 -3.49
N GLU A 370 11.23 19.77 -4.03
CA GLU A 370 11.14 20.21 -5.43
C GLU A 370 11.51 19.13 -6.48
N GLY A 371 10.97 17.92 -6.33
CA GLY A 371 11.24 16.82 -7.28
C GLY A 371 12.56 16.08 -7.06
N ARG A 372 13.29 16.37 -5.96
CA ARG A 372 14.57 15.72 -5.65
C ARG A 372 14.50 15.00 -4.31
N VAL A 373 14.95 13.75 -4.30
CA VAL A 373 15.18 12.98 -3.09
C VAL A 373 16.54 13.39 -2.51
N LEU A 374 16.53 13.83 -1.25
CA LEU A 374 17.70 14.33 -0.52
C LEU A 374 18.14 13.38 0.61
N ALA A 375 17.36 12.33 0.87
CA ALA A 375 17.68 11.36 1.90
C ALA A 375 18.83 10.43 1.49
N GLU A 376 19.74 10.20 2.44
CA GLU A 376 20.83 9.25 2.28
C GLU A 376 20.34 7.80 2.46
N PRO A 377 20.81 6.83 1.65
CA PRO A 377 20.49 5.42 1.84
C PRO A 377 20.73 4.95 3.28
N GLY A 378 19.75 4.23 3.85
CA GLY A 378 19.82 3.73 5.23
C GLY A 378 19.45 4.75 6.30
N SER A 379 19.00 5.96 5.93
CA SER A 379 18.48 6.97 6.87
C SER A 379 17.07 6.65 7.39
N GLY A 380 16.36 5.71 6.75
CA GLY A 380 15.11 5.13 7.24
C GLY A 380 15.32 4.21 8.44
N ARG A 381 14.25 3.94 9.20
CA ARG A 381 14.26 2.95 10.29
C ARG A 381 13.49 1.70 9.86
N VAL A 382 14.04 0.53 10.18
CA VAL A 382 13.30 -0.74 10.05
C VAL A 382 12.49 -0.96 11.32
N LEU A 383 11.17 -0.97 11.19
CA LEU A 383 10.24 -1.05 12.31
C LEU A 383 10.20 -2.47 12.91
N PHE A 384 9.88 -2.54 14.20
CA PHE A 384 9.71 -3.78 14.97
C PHE A 384 10.96 -4.68 15.08
N GLN A 385 12.13 -4.18 14.71
CA GLN A 385 13.40 -4.90 14.90
C GLN A 385 14.01 -4.60 16.27
N PRO A 386 14.81 -5.52 16.84
CA PRO A 386 15.63 -5.23 18.00
C PRO A 386 16.54 -4.03 17.71
N THR A 387 16.63 -3.11 18.67
CA THR A 387 17.57 -1.97 18.64
C THR A 387 19.01 -2.40 18.81
#